data_AF-A0A2A2L7V1-F1
#
_entry.id   AF-A0A2A2L7V1-F1
#
_cell.length_a   1.000
_cell.length_b   1.000
_cell.length_c   1.000
_cell.angle_alpha   90.00
_cell.angle_beta   90.00
_cell.angle_gamma   90.00
#
_symmetry.space_group_name_H-M   'P 1'
#
loop_
_entity.id
_entity.type
_entity.pdbx_description
1 polymer ?
#
loop_
_entity_poly.entity_id
_entity_poly.type
_entity_poly.pdbx_seq_one_letter_code
_entity_poly.pdbx_strand_id
1 'polypeptide(L)'
;MILDGLPLELIREVLLDLPTVDVIQTVKCTRRLYHFAKFDKALGRRLQNRVFDLTLFLDSYDHCRVCEDPVLQLFLQTDFRPESDAVNHWNLNYNAFFFRLKGGCKCRNDDDQMQEISSKFVINNDSLDEAIINCGKLFNIFMKFCVIRSLGLTFFDSADHLWGKMNAFFNANPPDVRIQPCVSINSEINLDNFLTGLAEIEISKGFGPFLTANPYHEVLRRTPSVSFEEIDLPYTYKDLVGFFKDTKKLSLHSATRITKKQIRRLVQHFYEVQHDEECMFEIEINEEVRIKDLLTLIPKKAYKLHPKKRRGMDPVPEMLIWAEMTDKFGGRWAMIDMALYYGWVASSNLFRICSMNALHEDQPSDLIF
;
A
#
# COMPACT_ATOMS: atom_id res chain seq x y z
N MET A 1 -33.24 10.25 -16.96
CA MET A 1 -32.92 8.92 -16.40
C MET A 1 -34.22 8.30 -15.86
N ILE A 2 -34.43 6.97 -15.85
CA ILE A 2 -35.71 6.38 -15.39
C ILE A 2 -36.09 6.86 -13.97
N LEU A 3 -35.09 7.02 -13.09
CA LEU A 3 -35.28 7.51 -11.73
C LEU A 3 -35.81 8.95 -11.66
N ASP A 4 -35.57 9.81 -12.64
CA ASP A 4 -36.12 11.18 -12.65
C ASP A 4 -37.63 11.19 -12.88
N GLY A 5 -38.23 10.11 -13.38
CA GLY A 5 -39.68 10.03 -13.55
C GLY A 5 -40.45 9.53 -12.32
N LEU A 6 -39.74 9.00 -11.31
CA LEU A 6 -40.37 8.29 -10.20
C LEU A 6 -40.77 9.25 -9.04
N PRO A 7 -41.79 8.86 -8.25
CA PRO A 7 -42.07 9.44 -6.93
C PRO A 7 -40.85 9.39 -6.01
N LEU A 8 -40.70 10.39 -5.13
CA LEU A 8 -39.53 10.51 -4.25
C LEU A 8 -39.37 9.32 -3.30
N GLU A 9 -40.47 8.72 -2.87
CA GLU A 9 -40.51 7.53 -2.01
C GLU A 9 -39.88 6.33 -2.71
N LEU A 10 -40.22 6.11 -3.98
CA LEU A 10 -39.64 5.01 -4.77
C LEU A 10 -38.17 5.29 -5.12
N ILE A 11 -37.81 6.55 -5.41
CA ILE A 11 -36.40 6.93 -5.60
C ILE A 11 -35.61 6.62 -4.32
N ARG A 12 -36.16 6.93 -3.14
CA ARG A 12 -35.50 6.66 -1.85
C ARG A 12 -35.21 5.18 -1.67
N GLU A 13 -36.21 4.32 -1.82
CA GLU A 13 -36.04 2.87 -1.63
C GLU A 13 -35.01 2.30 -2.61
N VAL A 14 -35.11 2.69 -3.89
CA VAL A 14 -34.12 2.27 -4.90
C VAL A 14 -32.71 2.72 -4.52
N LEU A 15 -32.51 4.00 -4.15
CA LEU A 15 -31.19 4.50 -3.77
C LEU A 15 -30.67 3.91 -2.46
N LEU A 16 -31.54 3.54 -1.51
CA LEU A 16 -31.10 2.90 -0.26
C LEU A 16 -30.65 1.44 -0.48
N ASP A 17 -31.17 0.76 -1.49
CA ASP A 17 -30.76 -0.61 -1.81
C ASP A 17 -29.44 -0.71 -2.58
N LEU A 18 -29.08 0.35 -3.32
CA LEU A 18 -27.81 0.44 -4.05
C LEU A 18 -26.60 0.49 -3.12
N PRO A 19 -25.41 0.01 -3.52
CA PRO A 19 -24.13 0.31 -2.87
C PRO A 19 -23.84 1.83 -2.80
N THR A 20 -23.11 2.30 -1.79
CA THR A 20 -22.86 3.74 -1.57
C THR A 20 -22.19 4.40 -2.78
N VAL A 21 -21.26 3.70 -3.44
CA VAL A 21 -20.59 4.21 -4.64
C VAL A 21 -21.58 4.40 -5.80
N ASP A 22 -22.48 3.44 -5.98
CA ASP A 22 -23.52 3.52 -7.02
C ASP A 22 -24.54 4.62 -6.70
N VAL A 23 -24.87 4.84 -5.42
CA VAL A 23 -25.65 6.02 -5.00
C VAL A 23 -24.92 7.29 -5.41
N ILE A 24 -23.63 7.44 -5.09
CA ILE A 24 -22.83 8.64 -5.43
C ILE A 24 -22.85 8.89 -6.94
N GLN A 25 -22.62 7.86 -7.76
CA GLN A 25 -22.66 8.00 -9.21
C GLN A 25 -24.06 8.36 -9.72
N THR A 26 -25.07 7.66 -9.24
CA THR A 26 -26.47 7.85 -9.64
C THR A 26 -26.98 9.23 -9.29
N VAL A 27 -26.68 9.74 -8.09
CA VAL A 27 -27.13 11.08 -7.67
C VAL A 27 -26.35 12.19 -8.37
N LYS A 28 -25.14 11.94 -8.86
CA LYS A 28 -24.37 12.87 -9.69
C LYS A 28 -24.90 12.99 -11.12
N CYS A 29 -25.72 12.04 -11.59
CA CYS A 29 -26.26 12.07 -12.95
C CYS A 29 -27.20 13.24 -13.20
N THR A 30 -27.99 13.67 -12.21
CA THR A 30 -28.91 14.82 -12.36
C THR A 30 -28.94 15.70 -11.11
N ARG A 31 -29.16 17.01 -11.32
CA ARG A 31 -29.29 17.98 -10.22
C ARG A 31 -30.42 17.61 -9.26
N ARG A 32 -31.54 17.07 -9.78
CA ARG A 32 -32.69 16.66 -8.98
C ARG A 32 -32.33 15.56 -8.00
N LEU A 33 -31.65 14.50 -8.45
CA LEU A 33 -31.24 13.39 -7.58
C LEU A 33 -30.17 13.82 -6.59
N TYR A 34 -29.22 14.66 -7.00
CA TYR A 34 -28.24 15.24 -6.10
C TYR A 34 -28.91 16.02 -4.95
N HIS A 35 -29.82 16.94 -5.28
CA HIS A 35 -30.54 17.70 -4.26
C HIS A 35 -31.40 16.79 -3.38
N PHE A 36 -32.13 15.85 -3.98
CA PHE A 36 -32.95 14.90 -3.23
C PHE A 36 -32.12 14.12 -2.20
N ALA A 37 -31.03 13.49 -2.62
CA ALA A 37 -30.19 12.69 -1.74
C ALA A 37 -29.46 13.53 -0.68
N LYS A 38 -29.15 14.80 -0.98
CA LYS A 38 -28.57 15.75 -0.02
C LYS A 38 -29.56 16.16 1.09
N PHE A 39 -30.84 16.30 0.77
CA PHE A 39 -31.87 16.73 1.72
C PHE A 39 -32.56 15.55 2.44
N ASP A 40 -32.56 14.36 1.86
CA ASP A 40 -33.02 13.16 2.55
C ASP A 40 -32.06 12.78 3.69
N LYS A 41 -32.58 12.55 4.88
CA LYS A 41 -31.76 12.32 6.08
C LYS A 41 -31.00 11.00 6.04
N ALA A 42 -31.57 9.96 5.43
CA ALA A 42 -30.95 8.63 5.37
C ALA A 42 -29.86 8.60 4.30
N LEU A 43 -30.18 9.08 3.09
CA LEU A 43 -29.22 9.20 1.98
C LEU A 43 -28.15 10.23 2.31
N GLY A 44 -28.51 11.37 2.90
CA GLY A 44 -27.55 12.39 3.32
C GLY A 44 -26.54 11.86 4.33
N ARG A 45 -26.96 11.06 5.33
CA ARG A 45 -26.04 10.38 6.26
C ARG A 45 -25.15 9.34 5.59
N ARG A 46 -25.64 8.68 4.55
CA ARG A 46 -24.89 7.70 3.77
C ARG A 46 -23.87 8.36 2.85
N LEU A 47 -24.21 9.53 2.30
CA LEU A 47 -23.37 10.38 1.46
C LEU A 47 -22.42 11.27 2.25
N GLN A 48 -22.59 11.39 3.57
CA GLN A 48 -21.60 12.01 4.44
C GLN A 48 -20.32 11.17 4.36
N ASN A 49 -19.37 11.64 3.56
CA ASN A 49 -18.08 11.05 3.19
C ASN A 49 -17.50 10.14 4.26
N ARG A 50 -17.77 8.84 4.14
CA ARG A 50 -17.04 7.80 4.88
C ARG A 50 -16.11 7.12 3.91
N VAL A 51 -15.04 7.83 3.61
CA VAL A 51 -13.91 7.32 2.84
C VAL A 51 -13.04 6.54 3.83
N PHE A 52 -12.87 5.26 3.57
CA PHE A 52 -12.03 4.39 4.39
C PHE A 52 -10.91 3.79 3.57
N ASP A 53 -9.77 3.63 4.23
CA ASP A 53 -8.78 2.63 3.85
C ASP A 53 -9.12 1.35 4.63
N LEU A 54 -9.18 0.22 3.93
CA LEU A 54 -9.60 -1.06 4.49
C LEU A 54 -8.47 -2.06 4.33
N THR A 55 -7.96 -2.62 5.43
CA THR A 55 -6.89 -3.62 5.38
C THR A 55 -7.34 -4.91 6.04
N LEU A 56 -7.31 -6.00 5.28
CA LEU A 56 -7.52 -7.34 5.79
C LEU A 56 -6.17 -7.98 6.13
N PHE A 57 -6.03 -8.40 7.38
CA PHE A 57 -4.87 -9.11 7.87
C PHE A 57 -5.17 -10.59 8.03
N LEU A 58 -4.34 -11.40 7.39
CA LEU A 58 -4.37 -12.85 7.43
C LEU A 58 -3.03 -13.35 7.91
N ASP A 59 -3.01 -13.83 9.14
CA ASP A 59 -1.84 -14.43 9.75
C ASP A 59 -2.21 -15.77 10.41
N SER A 60 -1.20 -16.62 10.58
CA SER A 60 -1.28 -17.85 11.34
C SER A 60 -1.63 -17.60 12.81
N TYR A 61 -1.60 -18.67 13.59
CA TYR A 61 -1.72 -18.60 15.02
C TYR A 61 -0.47 -17.96 15.62
N ASP A 62 -0.64 -16.79 16.23
CA ASP A 62 0.39 -16.25 17.12
C ASP A 62 0.26 -16.90 18.50
N HIS A 63 1.37 -17.08 19.21
CA HIS A 63 1.33 -17.66 20.54
C HIS A 63 1.08 -16.55 21.55
N CYS A 64 0.13 -16.73 22.47
CA CYS A 64 -0.03 -15.76 23.53
C CYS A 64 1.25 -15.69 24.36
N ARG A 65 1.84 -14.51 24.52
CA ARG A 65 3.07 -14.31 25.32
C ARG A 65 2.97 -14.75 26.78
N VAL A 66 1.76 -14.96 27.29
CA VAL A 66 1.50 -15.33 28.69
C VAL A 66 1.20 -16.82 28.83
N CYS A 67 0.31 -17.35 27.99
CA CYS A 67 -0.17 -18.74 28.09
C CYS A 67 0.43 -19.68 27.04
N GLU A 68 1.14 -19.14 26.05
CA GLU A 68 1.64 -19.79 24.84
C GLU A 68 0.57 -20.44 23.95
N ASP A 69 -0.72 -20.39 24.32
CA ASP A 69 -1.79 -20.92 23.47
C ASP A 69 -1.85 -20.17 22.13
N PRO A 70 -2.12 -20.91 21.02
CA PRO A 70 -2.28 -20.33 19.70
C PRO A 70 -3.53 -19.43 19.63
N VAL A 71 -3.36 -18.25 19.04
CA VAL A 71 -4.39 -17.22 18.83
C VAL A 71 -4.47 -16.91 17.34
N LEU A 72 -5.61 -17.24 16.73
CA LEU A 72 -5.89 -16.89 15.34
C LEU A 72 -5.78 -15.37 15.15
N GLN A 73 -4.94 -14.94 14.21
CA GLN A 73 -4.77 -13.54 13.84
C GLN A 73 -5.52 -13.22 12.54
N LEU A 74 -6.85 -13.30 12.60
CA LEU A 74 -7.75 -12.79 11.55
C LEU A 74 -8.36 -11.47 12.02
N PHE A 75 -7.99 -10.36 11.39
CA PHE A 75 -8.61 -9.07 11.71
C PHE A 75 -8.76 -8.14 10.51
N LEU A 76 -9.75 -7.26 10.61
CA LEU A 76 -10.04 -6.23 9.62
C LEU A 76 -9.76 -4.87 10.26
N GLN A 77 -8.90 -4.08 9.63
CA GLN A 77 -8.56 -2.74 10.07
C GLN A 77 -9.22 -1.71 9.15
N THR A 78 -9.74 -0.64 9.72
CA THR A 78 -10.29 0.49 8.97
C THR A 78 -9.70 1.80 9.44
N ASP A 79 -9.23 2.61 8.49
CA ASP A 79 -8.74 3.95 8.76
C ASP A 79 -9.71 4.96 8.16
N PHE A 80 -10.28 5.82 9.01
CA PHE A 80 -11.24 6.84 8.59
C PHE A 80 -10.51 8.15 8.25
N ARG A 81 -10.78 8.70 7.07
CA ARG A 81 -10.35 10.05 6.70
C ARG A 81 -11.56 10.97 6.49
N PRO A 82 -11.72 12.05 7.28
CA PRO A 82 -12.64 13.11 6.93
C PRO A 82 -12.13 13.86 5.69
N GLU A 83 -13.01 14.19 4.74
CA GLU A 83 -12.66 14.87 3.48
C GLU A 83 -12.21 16.35 3.68
N SER A 84 -12.33 16.91 4.89
CA SER A 84 -11.93 18.29 5.19
C SER A 84 -10.53 18.34 5.82
N ASP A 85 -9.50 18.30 4.97
CA ASP A 85 -8.11 18.65 5.30
C ASP A 85 -7.98 20.16 5.55
N ALA A 86 -8.61 20.63 6.63
CA ALA A 86 -8.34 21.95 7.17
C ALA A 86 -8.36 21.87 8.69
N VAL A 87 -7.15 21.72 9.21
CA VAL A 87 -6.73 22.22 10.51
C VAL A 87 -6.99 21.29 11.70
N ASN A 88 -5.85 21.01 12.33
CA ASN A 88 -5.57 20.41 13.62
C ASN A 88 -5.44 18.90 13.63
N HIS A 89 -4.24 18.50 14.04
CA HIS A 89 -3.94 17.29 14.76
C HIS A 89 -5.20 16.67 15.39
N TRP A 90 -5.36 15.36 15.28
CA TRP A 90 -5.62 14.42 16.38
C TRP A 90 -6.06 13.07 15.80
N ASN A 91 -5.43 12.04 16.33
CA ASN A 91 -5.93 10.68 16.44
C ASN A 91 -6.29 9.96 15.14
N LEU A 92 -5.31 9.23 14.60
CA LEU A 92 -5.56 8.03 13.78
C LEU A 92 -6.42 7.07 14.60
N ASN A 93 -7.74 7.21 14.54
CA ASN A 93 -8.67 6.29 15.18
C ASN A 93 -8.70 5.00 14.35
N TYR A 94 -7.66 4.20 14.52
CA TYR A 94 -7.57 2.85 13.99
C TYR A 94 -8.72 2.04 14.60
N ASN A 95 -9.66 1.58 13.78
CA ASN A 95 -10.64 0.59 14.24
C ASN A 95 -10.18 -0.78 13.76
N ALA A 96 -10.05 -1.73 14.69
CA ALA A 96 -9.64 -3.09 14.38
C ALA A 96 -10.71 -4.08 14.87
N PHE A 97 -11.17 -4.93 13.97
CA PHE A 97 -12.14 -5.99 14.23
C PHE A 97 -11.42 -7.33 14.28
N PHE A 98 -11.24 -7.87 15.48
CA PHE A 98 -10.55 -9.13 15.73
C PHE A 98 -11.54 -10.30 15.76
N PHE A 99 -11.31 -11.32 14.94
CA PHE A 99 -12.13 -12.53 14.89
C PHE A 99 -11.49 -13.63 15.72
N ARG A 100 -11.94 -13.80 16.97
CA ARG A 100 -11.38 -14.73 17.95
C ARG A 100 -12.17 -16.04 17.98
N LEU A 101 -11.49 -17.17 18.21
CA LEU A 101 -12.13 -18.47 18.46
C LEU A 101 -12.54 -18.61 19.94
N LYS A 102 -13.76 -19.11 20.21
CA LYS A 102 -14.21 -19.43 21.56
C LYS A 102 -13.35 -20.55 22.12
N GLY A 103 -12.83 -20.34 23.33
CA GLY A 103 -11.87 -21.25 23.96
C GLY A 103 -10.40 -20.93 23.67
N GLY A 104 -10.09 -19.93 22.83
CA GLY A 104 -8.72 -19.43 22.64
C GLY A 104 -8.17 -18.70 23.89
N CYS A 105 -6.88 -18.35 23.86
CA CYS A 105 -6.19 -17.81 25.04
C CYS A 105 -6.95 -16.63 25.67
N LYS A 106 -7.22 -16.73 26.97
CA LYS A 106 -7.84 -15.67 27.78
C LYS A 106 -6.83 -14.67 28.33
N CYS A 107 -5.53 -14.94 28.21
CA CYS A 107 -4.49 -14.08 28.76
C CYS A 107 -4.24 -12.82 27.94
N ARG A 108 -4.77 -12.73 26.71
CA ARG A 108 -5.08 -11.46 26.04
C ARG A 108 -6.36 -10.88 26.66
N ASN A 109 -6.29 -10.53 27.94
CA ASN A 109 -7.23 -9.56 28.52
C ASN A 109 -6.81 -8.17 28.07
N ASP A 110 -7.81 -7.32 27.82
CA ASP A 110 -7.80 -6.12 26.99
C ASP A 110 -6.95 -4.92 27.49
N ASP A 111 -6.09 -5.08 28.50
CA ASP A 111 -5.60 -3.92 29.28
C ASP A 111 -4.10 -3.59 29.23
N ASP A 112 -3.19 -4.44 28.75
CA ASP A 112 -1.76 -4.11 28.84
C ASP A 112 -1.08 -3.84 27.48
N GLN A 113 -0.83 -2.55 27.24
CA GLN A 113 0.12 -1.94 26.27
C GLN A 113 -0.33 -1.59 24.85
N MET A 114 -1.58 -1.16 24.66
CA MET A 114 -1.89 -0.27 23.53
C MET A 114 -3.04 0.69 23.87
N GLN A 115 -3.01 1.28 25.07
CA GLN A 115 -3.78 2.48 25.35
C GLN A 115 -3.08 3.65 24.68
N GLU A 116 -3.47 3.93 23.44
CA GLU A 116 -3.68 5.28 22.95
C GLU A 116 -4.32 5.16 21.57
N ILE A 117 -5.61 5.50 21.50
CA ILE A 117 -6.31 6.00 20.30
C ILE A 117 -7.04 4.98 19.38
N SER A 118 -6.88 3.66 19.52
CA SER A 118 -7.61 2.68 18.65
C SER A 118 -8.88 2.09 19.30
N SER A 119 -9.99 1.99 18.55
CA SER A 119 -11.16 1.20 19.00
C SER A 119 -11.00 -0.24 18.55
N LYS A 120 -11.03 -1.18 19.51
CA LYS A 120 -10.91 -2.62 19.24
C LYS A 120 -12.25 -3.30 19.42
N PHE A 121 -12.69 -4.04 18.40
CA PHE A 121 -13.92 -4.82 18.40
C PHE A 121 -13.57 -6.31 18.34
N VAL A 122 -13.93 -7.07 19.37
CA VAL A 122 -13.69 -8.52 19.40
C VAL A 122 -14.96 -9.26 19.03
N ILE A 123 -14.91 -10.05 17.96
CA ILE A 123 -15.99 -10.92 17.48
C ILE A 123 -15.58 -12.35 17.83
N ASN A 124 -16.33 -12.97 18.74
CA ASN A 124 -16.09 -14.35 19.17
C ASN A 124 -16.83 -15.32 18.25
N ASN A 125 -16.14 -16.37 17.80
CA ASN A 125 -16.65 -17.37 16.85
C ASN A 125 -16.40 -18.77 17.40
N ASP A 126 -17.31 -19.71 17.19
CA ASP A 126 -17.17 -21.10 17.66
C ASP A 126 -16.17 -21.92 16.83
N SER A 127 -15.88 -21.48 15.60
CA SER A 127 -14.97 -22.18 14.69
C SER A 127 -14.25 -21.21 13.74
N LEU A 128 -13.19 -21.70 13.10
CA LEU A 128 -12.46 -20.95 12.07
C LEU A 128 -13.35 -20.62 10.86
N ASP A 129 -14.19 -21.56 10.44
CA ASP A 129 -15.09 -21.34 9.31
C ASP A 129 -16.11 -20.24 9.63
N GLU A 130 -16.63 -20.22 10.86
CA GLU A 130 -17.51 -19.14 11.33
C GLU A 130 -16.79 -17.79 11.37
N ALA A 131 -15.54 -17.76 11.87
CA ALA A 131 -14.72 -16.54 11.89
C ALA A 131 -14.51 -15.97 10.48
N ILE A 132 -14.19 -16.83 9.51
CA ILE A 132 -14.03 -16.46 8.11
C ILE A 132 -15.34 -15.93 7.52
N ILE A 133 -16.47 -16.61 7.77
CA ILE A 133 -17.79 -16.17 7.30
C ILE A 133 -18.16 -14.81 7.89
N ASN A 134 -17.96 -14.61 9.19
CA ASN A 134 -18.28 -13.36 9.87
C ASN A 134 -17.35 -12.22 9.40
N CYS A 135 -16.08 -12.51 9.14
CA CYS A 135 -15.14 -11.56 8.54
C CYS A 135 -15.59 -11.14 7.13
N GLY A 136 -15.92 -12.10 6.26
CA GLY A 136 -16.45 -11.82 4.92
C GLY A 136 -17.74 -10.99 4.96
N LYS A 137 -18.68 -11.31 5.85
CA LYS A 137 -19.91 -10.52 6.03
C LYS A 137 -19.61 -9.08 6.41
N LEU A 138 -18.71 -8.85 7.37
CA LEU A 138 -18.33 -7.50 7.78
C LEU A 138 -17.63 -6.74 6.65
N PHE A 139 -16.72 -7.41 5.93
CA PHE A 139 -16.06 -6.85 4.75
C PHE A 139 -17.09 -6.40 3.69
N ASN A 140 -18.07 -7.24 3.37
CA ASN A 140 -19.12 -6.91 2.41
C ASN A 140 -20.00 -5.73 2.88
N ILE A 141 -20.26 -5.63 4.19
CA ILE A 141 -20.94 -4.45 4.76
C ILE A 141 -20.09 -3.18 4.50
N PHE A 142 -18.78 -3.21 4.74
CA PHE A 142 -17.92 -2.07 4.44
C PHE A 142 -17.94 -1.72 2.95
N MET A 143 -17.77 -2.70 2.06
CA MET A 143 -17.81 -2.46 0.61
C MET A 143 -19.15 -1.90 0.13
N LYS A 144 -20.27 -2.31 0.73
CA LYS A 144 -21.61 -1.86 0.31
C LYS A 144 -21.97 -0.48 0.86
N PHE A 145 -21.58 -0.19 2.10
CA PHE A 145 -22.03 1.00 2.81
C PHE A 145 -21.00 2.13 2.88
N CYS A 146 -19.74 1.86 2.57
CA CYS A 146 -18.66 2.83 2.64
C CYS A 146 -18.02 3.08 1.27
N VAL A 147 -17.35 4.23 1.12
CA VAL A 147 -16.47 4.46 -0.02
C VAL A 147 -15.10 3.95 0.38
N ILE A 148 -14.65 2.87 -0.25
CA ILE A 148 -13.31 2.33 0.01
C ILE A 148 -12.34 3.02 -0.94
N ARG A 149 -11.30 3.65 -0.41
CA ARG A 149 -10.27 4.35 -1.19
C ARG A 149 -9.14 3.41 -1.56
N SER A 150 -8.67 2.65 -0.58
CA SER A 150 -7.67 1.60 -0.76
C SER A 150 -8.11 0.32 -0.07
N LEU A 151 -7.73 -0.80 -0.68
CA LEU A 151 -7.93 -2.14 -0.15
C LEU A 151 -6.56 -2.78 0.07
N GLY A 152 -6.13 -2.91 1.31
CA GLY A 152 -4.95 -3.65 1.71
C GLY A 152 -5.26 -5.12 1.99
N LEU A 153 -4.41 -6.02 1.51
CA LEU A 153 -4.39 -7.42 1.90
C LEU A 153 -3.00 -7.76 2.42
N THR A 154 -2.89 -8.09 3.70
CA THR A 154 -1.61 -8.43 4.32
C THR A 154 -1.63 -9.89 4.73
N PHE A 155 -0.64 -10.62 4.23
CA PHE A 155 -0.52 -12.06 4.41
C PHE A 155 0.77 -12.41 5.13
N PHE A 156 0.64 -12.80 6.38
CA PHE A 156 1.73 -13.28 7.21
C PHE A 156 1.75 -14.82 7.25
N ASP A 157 2.69 -15.37 8.00
CA ASP A 157 3.05 -16.79 8.08
C ASP A 157 1.87 -17.75 7.85
N SER A 158 2.05 -18.74 6.97
CA SER A 158 1.05 -19.79 6.68
C SER A 158 -0.37 -19.29 6.37
N ALA A 159 -0.57 -18.10 5.79
CA ALA A 159 -1.89 -17.58 5.47
C ALA A 159 -2.58 -18.24 4.25
N ASP A 160 -1.91 -19.16 3.56
CA ASP A 160 -2.38 -19.85 2.35
C ASP A 160 -3.71 -20.59 2.58
N HIS A 161 -3.85 -21.30 3.71
CA HIS A 161 -5.05 -22.05 4.04
C HIS A 161 -6.24 -21.14 4.41
N LEU A 162 -5.99 -19.99 5.05
CA LEU A 162 -7.00 -18.97 5.33
C LEU A 162 -7.44 -18.28 4.04
N TRP A 163 -6.47 -17.89 3.22
CA TRP A 163 -6.72 -17.26 1.94
C TRP A 163 -7.47 -18.19 1.00
N GLY A 164 -7.15 -19.49 0.94
CA GLY A 164 -7.90 -20.45 0.12
C GLY A 164 -9.40 -20.45 0.42
N LYS A 165 -9.78 -20.28 1.69
CA LYS A 165 -11.18 -20.18 2.12
C LYS A 165 -11.79 -18.80 1.85
N MET A 166 -11.03 -17.72 2.09
CA MET A 166 -11.51 -16.34 1.85
C MET A 166 -11.58 -15.98 0.38
N ASN A 167 -10.69 -16.51 -0.46
CA ASN A 167 -10.64 -16.26 -1.89
C ASN A 167 -11.96 -16.66 -2.56
N ALA A 168 -12.56 -17.78 -2.15
CA ALA A 168 -13.90 -18.18 -2.61
C ALA A 168 -14.96 -17.10 -2.29
N PHE A 169 -14.88 -16.48 -1.10
CA PHE A 169 -15.77 -15.40 -0.71
C PHE A 169 -15.55 -14.13 -1.55
N PHE A 170 -14.29 -13.72 -1.76
CA PHE A 170 -13.95 -12.57 -2.61
C PHE A 170 -14.35 -12.80 -4.06
N ASN A 171 -14.19 -14.00 -4.61
CA ASN A 171 -14.64 -14.32 -5.96
C ASN A 171 -16.17 -14.29 -6.09
N ALA A 172 -16.89 -14.68 -5.04
CA ALA A 172 -18.36 -14.59 -5.02
C ALA A 172 -18.88 -13.16 -4.79
N ASN A 173 -18.07 -12.31 -4.15
CA ASN A 173 -18.40 -10.92 -3.83
C ASN A 173 -17.21 -10.04 -4.23
N PRO A 174 -16.91 -9.91 -5.53
CA PRO A 174 -15.74 -9.19 -5.98
C PRO A 174 -15.78 -7.77 -5.43
N PRO A 175 -14.68 -7.25 -4.86
CA PRO A 175 -14.63 -5.84 -4.50
C PRO A 175 -14.94 -5.01 -5.75
N ASP A 176 -15.47 -3.81 -5.54
CA ASP A 176 -15.77 -2.89 -6.63
C ASP A 176 -14.57 -2.86 -7.60
N VAL A 177 -14.82 -3.17 -8.87
CA VAL A 177 -13.79 -3.38 -9.92
C VAL A 177 -12.83 -2.19 -10.03
N ARG A 178 -13.22 -1.03 -9.50
CA ARG A 178 -12.43 0.20 -9.44
C ARG A 178 -11.30 0.16 -8.41
N ILE A 179 -11.34 -0.72 -7.42
CA ILE A 179 -10.37 -0.77 -6.32
C ILE A 179 -9.55 -2.04 -6.48
N GLN A 180 -8.40 -1.91 -7.13
CA GLN A 180 -7.41 -2.98 -7.16
C GLN A 180 -6.73 -3.06 -5.78
N PRO A 181 -6.51 -4.27 -5.23
CA PRO A 181 -5.90 -4.39 -3.92
C PRO A 181 -4.40 -4.07 -3.96
N CYS A 182 -3.92 -3.54 -2.84
CA CYS A 182 -2.51 -3.47 -2.47
C CYS A 182 -2.21 -4.69 -1.60
N VAL A 183 -1.23 -5.50 -1.99
CA VAL A 183 -0.98 -6.79 -1.36
C VAL A 183 0.41 -6.82 -0.72
N SER A 184 0.53 -7.19 0.54
CA SER A 184 1.80 -7.44 1.22
C SER A 184 1.89 -8.93 1.57
N ILE A 185 2.95 -9.61 1.12
CA ILE A 185 3.12 -11.07 1.20
C ILE A 185 4.41 -11.41 1.94
N ASN A 186 4.28 -12.16 3.02
CA ASN A 186 5.40 -12.79 3.73
C ASN A 186 5.26 -14.33 3.80
N SER A 187 4.21 -14.91 3.20
CA SER A 187 3.90 -16.34 3.28
C SER A 187 3.57 -16.97 1.93
N GLU A 188 3.54 -18.30 1.87
CA GLU A 188 3.46 -19.15 0.67
C GLU A 188 2.14 -19.06 -0.11
N ILE A 189 1.78 -17.87 -0.57
CA ILE A 189 0.57 -17.65 -1.36
C ILE A 189 0.84 -17.88 -2.83
N ASN A 190 -0.08 -18.60 -3.47
CA ASN A 190 -0.08 -18.70 -4.92
C ASN A 190 -0.39 -17.32 -5.54
N LEU A 191 0.60 -16.73 -6.20
CA LEU A 191 0.50 -15.45 -6.90
C LEU A 191 -0.56 -15.48 -8.01
N ASP A 192 -0.89 -16.64 -8.58
CA ASP A 192 -1.93 -16.77 -9.62
C ASP A 192 -3.31 -16.28 -9.16
N ASN A 193 -3.55 -16.26 -7.85
CA ASN A 193 -4.76 -15.69 -7.26
C ASN A 193 -4.95 -14.21 -7.59
N PHE A 194 -3.89 -13.51 -8.00
CA PHE A 194 -3.88 -12.07 -8.27
C PHE A 194 -3.75 -11.74 -9.76
N LEU A 195 -3.94 -12.71 -10.67
CA LEU A 195 -3.88 -12.48 -12.13
C LEU A 195 -4.95 -11.49 -12.63
N THR A 196 -6.00 -11.23 -11.84
CA THR A 196 -7.04 -10.24 -12.13
C THR A 196 -6.56 -8.78 -11.96
N GLY A 197 -5.36 -8.58 -11.42
CA GLY A 197 -4.70 -7.27 -11.32
C GLY A 197 -4.59 -6.76 -9.88
N LEU A 198 -3.51 -6.05 -9.61
CA LEU A 198 -3.17 -5.42 -8.33
C LEU A 198 -2.81 -3.95 -8.57
N ALA A 199 -3.05 -3.11 -7.57
CA ALA A 199 -2.50 -1.75 -7.55
C ALA A 199 -1.03 -1.79 -7.11
N GLU A 200 -0.74 -2.63 -6.11
CA GLU A 200 0.57 -2.77 -5.50
C GLU A 200 0.80 -4.20 -5.01
N ILE A 201 2.06 -4.64 -5.05
CA ILE A 201 2.52 -5.85 -4.40
C ILE A 201 3.85 -5.59 -3.68
N GLU A 202 3.91 -5.95 -2.41
CA GLU A 202 5.11 -5.97 -1.59
C GLU A 202 5.37 -7.42 -1.18
N ILE A 203 6.62 -7.87 -1.35
CA ILE A 203 7.02 -9.24 -1.02
C ILE A 203 8.21 -9.19 -0.07
N SER A 204 8.03 -9.76 1.11
CA SER A 204 9.06 -9.81 2.16
C SER A 204 9.77 -11.16 2.21
N LYS A 205 10.93 -11.18 2.87
CA LYS A 205 11.85 -12.33 3.01
C LYS A 205 11.23 -13.71 3.21
N GLY A 206 10.15 -13.84 3.98
CA GLY A 206 9.50 -15.13 4.23
C GLY A 206 9.00 -15.81 2.96
N PHE A 207 8.63 -15.03 1.93
CA PHE A 207 8.25 -15.57 0.62
C PHE A 207 9.43 -15.79 -0.34
N GLY A 208 10.63 -15.32 0.04
CA GLY A 208 11.84 -15.35 -0.79
C GLY A 208 12.15 -16.73 -1.43
N PRO A 209 12.07 -17.86 -0.70
CA PRO A 209 12.34 -19.19 -1.28
C PRO A 209 11.43 -19.55 -2.46
N PHE A 210 10.14 -19.21 -2.39
CA PHE A 210 9.14 -19.50 -3.43
C PHE A 210 9.33 -18.61 -4.63
N LEU A 211 9.53 -17.32 -4.38
CA LEU A 211 9.78 -16.35 -5.44
C LEU A 211 11.09 -16.63 -6.17
N THR A 212 12.11 -17.16 -5.49
CA THR A 212 13.39 -17.53 -6.13
C THR A 212 13.22 -18.63 -7.18
N ALA A 213 12.21 -19.50 -7.05
CA ALA A 213 11.88 -20.52 -8.05
C ALA A 213 11.21 -19.93 -9.30
N ASN A 214 10.48 -18.82 -9.17
CA ASN A 214 9.82 -18.13 -10.29
C ASN A 214 9.87 -16.59 -10.13
N PRO A 215 11.05 -15.96 -10.28
CA PRO A 215 11.22 -14.53 -10.06
C PRO A 215 10.61 -13.68 -11.19
N TYR A 216 10.20 -14.29 -12.31
CA TYR A 216 9.62 -13.59 -13.46
C TYR A 216 8.11 -13.82 -13.56
N HIS A 217 7.44 -13.89 -12.42
CA HIS A 217 6.00 -14.12 -12.37
C HIS A 217 5.21 -12.99 -13.07
N GLU A 218 4.20 -13.35 -13.87
CA GLU A 218 3.45 -12.40 -14.69
C GLU A 218 2.71 -11.33 -13.87
N VAL A 219 2.27 -11.67 -12.65
CA VAL A 219 1.68 -10.70 -11.71
C VAL A 219 2.63 -9.54 -11.44
N LEU A 220 3.90 -9.82 -11.15
CA LEU A 220 4.91 -8.79 -10.87
C LEU A 220 5.10 -7.86 -12.06
N ARG A 221 5.02 -8.40 -13.28
CA ARG A 221 5.15 -7.64 -14.52
C ARG A 221 3.99 -6.67 -14.74
N ARG A 222 2.77 -7.07 -14.36
CA ARG A 222 1.53 -6.31 -14.60
C ARG A 222 1.21 -5.32 -13.49
N THR A 223 1.75 -5.54 -12.29
CA THR A 223 1.47 -4.67 -11.15
C THR A 223 2.21 -3.33 -11.31
N PRO A 224 1.51 -2.19 -11.20
CA PRO A 224 2.12 -0.87 -11.33
C PRO A 224 3.12 -0.53 -10.23
N SER A 225 2.95 -1.05 -9.02
CA SER A 225 3.84 -0.83 -7.87
C SER A 225 4.34 -2.16 -7.31
N VAL A 226 5.64 -2.39 -7.31
CA VAL A 226 6.28 -3.65 -6.87
C VAL A 226 7.40 -3.34 -5.89
N SER A 227 7.35 -3.90 -4.68
CA SER A 227 8.44 -3.85 -3.72
C SER A 227 8.91 -5.25 -3.31
N PHE A 228 10.22 -5.41 -3.13
CA PHE A 228 10.82 -6.60 -2.54
C PHE A 228 11.66 -6.22 -1.33
N GLU A 229 11.29 -6.73 -0.16
CA GLU A 229 11.92 -6.44 1.12
C GLU A 229 12.80 -7.60 1.57
N GLU A 230 14.11 -7.35 1.74
CA GLU A 230 15.08 -8.33 2.22
C GLU A 230 15.22 -9.61 1.36
N ILE A 231 14.87 -9.56 0.07
CA ILE A 231 15.00 -10.68 -0.88
C ILE A 231 16.04 -10.37 -1.97
N ASP A 232 17.10 -11.17 -2.04
CA ASP A 232 18.08 -11.10 -3.13
C ASP A 232 17.60 -11.86 -4.37
N LEU A 233 16.90 -11.17 -5.25
CA LEU A 233 16.41 -11.73 -6.51
C LEU A 233 17.48 -11.70 -7.61
N PRO A 234 17.43 -12.63 -8.59
CA PRO A 234 18.42 -12.74 -9.65
C PRO A 234 18.31 -11.64 -10.73
N TYR A 235 17.68 -10.51 -10.43
CA TYR A 235 17.49 -9.43 -11.38
C TYR A 235 18.80 -8.73 -11.71
N THR A 236 18.96 -8.45 -12.99
CA THR A 236 20.02 -7.62 -13.54
C THR A 236 19.46 -6.30 -14.01
N TYR A 237 20.33 -5.33 -14.32
CA TYR A 237 19.93 -4.08 -14.97
C TYR A 237 18.99 -4.26 -16.18
N LYS A 238 19.19 -5.31 -16.99
CA LYS A 238 18.34 -5.55 -18.18
C LYS A 238 16.91 -5.91 -17.79
N ASP A 239 16.74 -6.56 -16.66
CA ASP A 239 15.42 -6.97 -16.16
C ASP A 239 14.68 -5.74 -15.62
N LEU A 240 15.38 -4.81 -14.95
CA LEU A 240 14.79 -3.55 -14.45
C LEU A 240 14.20 -2.71 -15.59
N VAL A 241 14.96 -2.51 -16.67
CA VAL A 241 14.52 -1.67 -17.80
C VAL A 241 13.71 -2.45 -18.85
N GLY A 242 13.59 -3.77 -18.71
CA GLY A 242 12.97 -4.65 -19.69
C GLY A 242 11.69 -5.29 -19.16
N PHE A 243 11.81 -6.08 -18.09
CA PHE A 243 10.68 -6.76 -17.46
C PHE A 243 9.77 -5.77 -16.72
N PHE A 244 10.35 -4.85 -15.96
CA PHE A 244 9.61 -3.82 -15.20
C PHE A 244 9.44 -2.49 -15.95
N LYS A 245 9.56 -2.50 -17.28
CA LYS A 245 9.50 -1.27 -18.10
C LYS A 245 8.18 -0.50 -17.96
N ASP A 246 7.08 -1.22 -17.66
CA ASP A 246 5.73 -0.69 -17.55
C ASP A 246 5.33 -0.47 -16.07
N THR A 247 6.23 -0.80 -15.13
CA THR A 247 6.05 -0.61 -13.70
C THR A 247 6.27 0.86 -13.35
N LYS A 248 5.32 1.45 -12.63
CA LYS A 248 5.41 2.84 -12.17
C LYS A 248 6.35 2.93 -10.98
N LYS A 249 6.18 2.10 -9.95
CA LYS A 249 7.05 2.09 -8.77
C LYS A 249 7.73 0.74 -8.62
N LEU A 250 9.06 0.71 -8.58
CA LEU A 250 9.84 -0.49 -8.32
C LEU A 250 10.83 -0.25 -7.19
N SER A 251 10.73 -1.03 -6.11
CA SER A 251 11.58 -0.92 -4.93
C SER A 251 12.28 -2.26 -4.65
N LEU A 252 13.61 -2.24 -4.55
CA LEU A 252 14.45 -3.42 -4.32
C LEU A 252 15.28 -3.25 -3.03
N HIS A 253 14.78 -3.71 -1.90
CA HIS A 253 15.39 -3.57 -0.57
C HIS A 253 16.28 -4.78 -0.19
N SER A 254 17.10 -5.25 -1.15
CA SER A 254 18.21 -6.21 -0.98
C SER A 254 18.79 -6.58 -2.35
N ALA A 255 19.43 -5.62 -3.03
CA ALA A 255 19.89 -5.81 -4.40
C ALA A 255 21.40 -6.11 -4.49
N THR A 256 21.84 -7.25 -3.95
CA THR A 256 23.28 -7.56 -3.86
C THR A 256 23.96 -7.75 -5.21
N ARG A 257 23.18 -8.08 -6.25
CA ARG A 257 23.66 -8.38 -7.61
C ARG A 257 23.76 -7.17 -8.52
N ILE A 258 23.17 -6.04 -8.11
CA ILE A 258 23.16 -4.83 -8.92
C ILE A 258 24.34 -3.94 -8.53
N THR A 259 25.35 -3.94 -9.39
CA THR A 259 26.58 -3.18 -9.16
C THR A 259 26.37 -1.67 -9.36
N LYS A 260 27.21 -0.85 -8.72
CA LYS A 260 27.26 0.61 -8.97
C LYS A 260 27.38 0.99 -10.46
N LYS A 261 28.07 0.15 -11.26
CA LYS A 261 28.17 0.34 -12.72
C LYS A 261 26.83 0.13 -13.44
N GLN A 262 26.02 -0.81 -12.99
CA GLN A 262 24.67 -1.02 -13.50
C GLN A 262 23.72 0.12 -13.11
N ILE A 263 23.87 0.67 -11.90
CA ILE A 263 23.08 1.81 -11.45
C ILE A 263 23.41 3.07 -12.26
N ARG A 264 24.69 3.30 -12.58
CA ARG A 264 25.08 4.36 -13.55
C ARG A 264 24.39 4.21 -14.90
N ARG A 265 24.24 2.97 -15.39
CA ARG A 265 23.52 2.71 -16.65
C ARG A 265 22.03 2.95 -16.51
N LEU A 266 21.45 2.65 -15.35
CA LEU A 266 20.05 2.99 -15.04
C LEU A 266 19.84 4.49 -15.03
N VAL A 267 20.70 5.25 -14.36
CA VAL A 267 20.70 6.72 -14.39
C VAL A 267 20.82 7.25 -15.81
N GLN A 268 21.73 6.69 -16.62
CA GLN A 268 21.84 7.03 -18.04
C GLN A 268 20.54 6.70 -18.81
N HIS A 269 19.91 5.57 -18.53
CA HIS A 269 18.65 5.18 -19.15
C HIS A 269 17.54 6.21 -18.88
N PHE A 270 17.37 6.63 -17.62
CA PHE A 270 16.43 7.69 -17.24
C PHE A 270 16.70 9.04 -17.93
N TYR A 271 17.94 9.33 -18.28
CA TYR A 271 18.28 10.51 -19.06
C TYR A 271 17.97 10.36 -20.56
N GLU A 272 18.19 9.17 -21.11
CA GLU A 272 18.14 8.90 -22.56
C GLU A 272 16.77 8.49 -23.08
N VAL A 273 15.91 7.96 -22.20
CA VAL A 273 14.60 7.41 -22.52
C VAL A 273 13.52 8.24 -21.82
N GLN A 274 12.38 8.41 -22.49
CA GLN A 274 11.23 9.08 -21.90
C GLN A 274 10.53 8.13 -20.93
N HIS A 275 10.33 8.58 -19.70
CA HIS A 275 9.60 7.86 -18.66
C HIS A 275 8.32 8.60 -18.27
N ASP A 276 7.36 7.85 -17.73
CA ASP A 276 6.15 8.41 -17.13
C ASP A 276 6.51 9.22 -15.87
N GLU A 277 5.83 10.34 -15.60
CA GLU A 277 6.11 11.18 -14.43
C GLU A 277 5.78 10.48 -13.10
N GLU A 278 4.94 9.45 -13.12
CA GLU A 278 4.65 8.60 -11.96
C GLU A 278 5.76 7.54 -11.72
N CYS A 279 6.79 7.49 -12.57
CA CYS A 279 7.87 6.52 -12.44
C CYS A 279 8.75 6.82 -11.22
N MET A 280 8.95 5.78 -10.40
CA MET A 280 9.79 5.78 -9.22
C MET A 280 10.60 4.48 -9.17
N PHE A 281 11.88 4.61 -8.87
CA PHE A 281 12.78 3.49 -8.70
C PHE A 281 13.58 3.62 -7.41
N GLU A 282 13.60 2.57 -6.61
CA GLU A 282 14.35 2.49 -5.36
C GLU A 282 15.19 1.22 -5.33
N ILE A 283 16.43 1.35 -4.85
CA ILE A 283 17.33 0.23 -4.71
C ILE A 283 18.21 0.40 -3.49
N GLU A 284 18.18 -0.59 -2.61
CA GLU A 284 19.09 -0.71 -1.49
C GLU A 284 20.39 -1.35 -1.95
N ILE A 285 21.49 -0.69 -1.64
CA ILE A 285 22.83 -1.05 -2.08
C ILE A 285 23.71 -1.17 -0.84
N ASN A 286 24.38 -2.31 -0.72
CA ASN A 286 25.32 -2.59 0.37
C ASN A 286 26.69 -1.92 0.19
N GLU A 287 26.79 -0.93 -0.70
CA GLU A 287 28.01 -0.19 -1.02
C GLU A 287 27.78 1.32 -0.83
N GLU A 288 28.85 2.07 -0.56
CA GLU A 288 28.77 3.54 -0.51
C GLU A 288 28.54 4.12 -1.92
N VAL A 289 27.38 4.76 -2.13
CA VAL A 289 27.00 5.29 -3.44
C VAL A 289 26.86 6.79 -3.42
N ARG A 290 27.93 7.47 -3.82
CA ARG A 290 27.88 8.93 -4.02
C ARG A 290 27.14 9.27 -5.30
N ILE A 291 26.10 10.09 -5.20
CA ILE A 291 25.31 10.60 -6.35
C ILE A 291 26.19 11.17 -7.48
N LYS A 292 27.28 11.87 -7.14
CA LYS A 292 28.24 12.40 -8.13
C LYS A 292 28.84 11.31 -9.03
N ASP A 293 29.09 10.13 -8.49
CA ASP A 293 29.67 9.00 -9.23
C ASP A 293 28.65 8.38 -10.19
N LEU A 294 27.35 8.46 -9.84
CA LEU A 294 26.26 7.94 -10.66
C LEU A 294 26.01 8.81 -11.91
N LEU A 295 26.24 10.12 -11.79
CA LEU A 295 25.99 11.11 -12.84
C LEU A 295 27.12 11.22 -13.89
N THR A 296 28.16 10.39 -13.79
CA THR A 296 29.35 10.48 -14.67
C THR A 296 29.03 10.27 -16.16
N LEU A 297 27.91 9.61 -16.47
CA LEU A 297 27.43 9.37 -17.84
C LEU A 297 26.43 10.45 -18.32
N ILE A 298 26.05 11.40 -17.45
CA ILE A 298 25.08 12.45 -17.76
C ILE A 298 25.83 13.74 -18.13
N PRO A 299 25.40 14.48 -19.18
CA PRO A 299 26.00 15.77 -19.49
C PRO A 299 25.91 16.73 -18.30
N LYS A 300 27.02 17.40 -17.94
CA LYS A 300 27.07 18.33 -16.80
C LYS A 300 26.01 19.43 -16.81
N LYS A 301 25.55 19.83 -18.00
CA LYS A 301 24.48 20.84 -18.17
C LYS A 301 23.08 20.33 -17.83
N ALA A 302 22.92 19.01 -17.76
CA ALA A 302 21.65 18.32 -17.58
C ALA A 302 21.38 17.96 -16.11
N TYR A 303 22.25 18.33 -15.17
CA TYR A 303 21.99 18.13 -13.75
C TYR A 303 22.54 19.26 -12.89
N LYS A 304 21.96 19.41 -11.71
CA LYS A 304 22.42 20.30 -10.64
C LYS A 304 22.55 19.49 -9.35
N LEU A 305 23.60 19.78 -8.59
CA LEU A 305 23.84 19.14 -7.30
C LEU A 305 23.42 20.07 -6.19
N HIS A 306 22.71 19.52 -5.22
CA HIS A 306 22.16 20.26 -4.10
C HIS A 306 22.71 19.68 -2.79
N PRO A 307 23.50 20.45 -2.02
CA PRO A 307 23.88 20.04 -0.68
C PRO A 307 22.68 20.19 0.26
N LYS A 308 22.43 19.18 1.10
CA LYS A 308 21.45 19.20 2.17
C LYS A 308 22.14 18.83 3.48
N LYS A 309 21.89 19.62 4.52
CA LYS A 309 22.31 19.25 5.88
C LYS A 309 21.37 18.15 6.37
N ARG A 310 21.92 17.02 6.77
CA ARG A 310 21.16 15.98 7.47
C ARG A 310 20.73 16.54 8.82
N ARG A 311 19.41 16.62 9.09
CA ARG A 311 18.91 16.79 10.47
C ARG A 311 19.00 15.42 11.13
N GLY A 312 20.12 15.16 11.80
CA GLY A 312 20.32 13.98 12.64
C GLY A 312 20.69 14.41 14.06
N MET A 313 20.52 13.49 15.03
CA MET A 313 20.95 13.69 16.43
C MET A 313 22.48 13.63 16.62
N ASP A 314 23.25 13.38 15.55
CA ASP A 314 24.72 13.37 15.62
C ASP A 314 25.31 14.77 15.77
N PRO A 315 26.40 14.92 16.56
CA PRO A 315 27.07 16.20 16.76
C PRO A 315 27.77 16.75 15.52
N VAL A 316 27.91 15.95 14.45
CA VAL A 316 28.50 16.36 13.16
C VAL A 316 27.45 16.23 12.06
N PRO A 317 26.97 17.33 11.47
CA PRO A 317 26.00 17.28 10.39
C PRO A 317 26.62 16.66 9.15
N GLU A 318 26.19 15.46 8.78
CA GLU A 318 26.56 14.86 7.50
C GLU A 318 25.84 15.61 6.37
N MET A 319 26.58 16.00 5.32
CA MET A 319 26.01 16.67 4.15
C MET A 319 25.58 15.62 3.13
N LEU A 320 24.27 15.42 2.98
CA LEU A 320 23.70 14.63 1.91
C LEU A 320 23.71 15.47 0.62
N ILE A 321 24.12 14.87 -0.50
CA ILE A 321 24.07 15.52 -1.81
C ILE A 321 23.03 14.79 -2.64
N TRP A 322 21.95 15.48 -3.01
CA TRP A 322 21.01 14.99 -4.00
C TRP A 322 21.20 15.74 -5.32
N ALA A 323 20.66 15.19 -6.40
CA ALA A 323 20.75 15.80 -7.72
C ALA A 323 19.38 15.99 -8.36
N GLU A 324 19.19 17.17 -8.96
CA GLU A 324 18.12 17.43 -9.91
C GLU A 324 18.68 17.15 -11.31
N MET A 325 18.07 16.25 -12.06
CA MET A 325 18.43 15.93 -13.44
C MET A 325 17.28 16.32 -14.37
N THR A 326 17.61 16.87 -15.53
CA THR A 326 16.69 17.05 -16.65
C THR A 326 17.03 16.04 -17.74
N ASP A 327 16.06 15.20 -18.14
CA ASP A 327 16.24 14.23 -19.22
C ASP A 327 16.29 14.89 -20.61
N LYS A 328 16.51 14.09 -21.67
CA LYS A 328 16.54 14.59 -23.06
C LYS A 328 15.21 15.16 -23.57
N PHE A 329 14.11 14.86 -22.90
CA PHE A 329 12.74 15.22 -23.28
C PHE A 329 12.20 16.39 -22.44
N GLY A 330 12.96 16.86 -21.45
CA GLY A 330 12.60 17.96 -20.57
C GLY A 330 11.95 17.54 -19.26
N GLY A 331 11.81 16.23 -18.99
CA GLY A 331 11.35 15.71 -17.71
C GLY A 331 12.36 15.99 -16.60
N ARG A 332 11.87 16.25 -15.38
CA ARG A 332 12.69 16.60 -14.22
C ARG A 332 12.66 15.50 -13.16
N TRP A 333 13.84 15.07 -12.75
CA TRP A 333 14.06 13.90 -11.90
C TRP A 333 14.90 14.27 -10.69
N ALA A 334 14.52 13.74 -9.53
CA ALA A 334 15.31 13.77 -8.31
C ALA A 334 16.07 12.46 -8.15
N MET A 335 17.36 12.56 -7.80
CA MET A 335 18.21 11.44 -7.43
C MET A 335 18.72 11.63 -6.02
N ILE A 336 18.40 10.70 -5.15
CA ILE A 336 18.63 10.81 -3.71
C ILE A 336 19.33 9.55 -3.23
N ASP A 337 20.37 9.74 -2.44
CA ASP A 337 21.03 8.70 -1.66
C ASP A 337 20.60 8.88 -0.22
N MET A 338 19.98 7.86 0.38
CA MET A 338 19.44 7.89 1.74
C MET A 338 20.07 6.77 2.54
N ALA A 339 20.82 7.09 3.59
CA ALA A 339 21.28 6.05 4.51
C ALA A 339 20.10 5.55 5.36
N LEU A 340 19.85 4.24 5.30
CA LEU A 340 18.88 3.53 6.13
C LEU A 340 19.51 3.20 7.49
N TYR A 341 18.77 3.48 8.56
CA TYR A 341 19.18 3.18 9.92
C TYR A 341 18.28 2.12 10.53
N TYR A 342 18.85 0.97 10.88
CA TYR A 342 18.24 0.06 11.83
C TYR A 342 18.89 0.30 13.20
N GLY A 343 18.19 1.06 14.06
CA GLY A 343 18.74 1.52 15.35
C GLY A 343 19.76 2.65 15.19
N TRP A 344 20.96 2.49 15.76
CA TRP A 344 22.02 3.51 15.79
C TRP A 344 23.14 3.29 14.76
N VAL A 345 23.03 2.28 13.90
CA VAL A 345 24.05 1.94 12.90
C VAL A 345 23.45 2.07 11.51
N ALA A 346 24.12 2.82 10.64
CA ALA A 346 23.76 2.84 9.22
C ALA A 346 24.03 1.44 8.64
N SER A 347 22.97 0.75 8.23
CA SER A 347 23.06 -0.63 7.75
C SER A 347 23.26 -0.70 6.23
N SER A 348 22.73 0.28 5.49
CA SER A 348 22.69 0.27 4.02
C SER A 348 22.33 1.65 3.46
N ASN A 349 22.52 1.83 2.14
CA ASN A 349 22.13 3.03 1.42
C ASN A 349 20.99 2.71 0.44
N LEU A 350 19.92 3.49 0.49
CA LEU A 350 18.81 3.46 -0.43
C LEU A 350 18.99 4.55 -1.48
N PHE A 351 19.21 4.14 -2.72
CA PHE A 351 19.23 5.03 -3.87
C PHE A 351 17.83 5.12 -4.47
N ARG A 352 17.30 6.34 -4.60
CA ARG A 352 15.99 6.64 -5.20
C ARG A 352 16.14 7.54 -6.43
N ILE A 353 15.44 7.19 -7.51
CA ILE A 353 15.15 8.08 -8.64
C ILE A 353 13.63 8.26 -8.73
N CYS A 354 13.14 9.49 -8.77
CA CYS A 354 11.72 9.78 -8.92
C CYS A 354 11.52 11.10 -9.66
N SER A 355 10.31 11.36 -10.17
CA SER A 355 10.01 12.68 -10.72
C SER A 355 10.04 13.75 -9.64
N MET A 356 10.34 14.99 -10.03
CA MET A 356 10.28 16.12 -9.09
C MET A 356 8.87 16.34 -8.52
N ASN A 357 7.82 15.93 -9.23
CA ASN A 357 6.44 16.01 -8.75
C ASN A 357 6.22 15.02 -7.58
N ALA A 358 6.62 13.76 -7.76
CA ALA A 358 6.51 12.73 -6.72
C ALA A 358 7.34 13.07 -5.46
N LEU A 359 8.49 13.72 -5.62
CA LEU A 359 9.31 14.16 -4.49
C LEU A 359 8.58 15.14 -3.54
N HIS A 360 7.64 15.94 -4.06
CA HIS A 360 6.89 16.91 -3.27
C HIS A 360 5.68 16.28 -2.55
N GLU A 361 5.14 15.17 -3.05
CA GLU A 361 3.96 14.50 -2.48
C GLU A 361 4.31 13.54 -1.33
N ASP A 362 5.46 12.87 -1.39
CA ASP A 362 5.90 11.85 -0.42
C ASP A 362 6.60 12.40 0.84
N GLN A 363 6.43 13.67 1.19
CA GLN A 363 7.09 14.25 2.37
C GLN A 363 6.25 14.15 3.64
N PRO A 364 6.57 13.26 4.60
CA PRO A 364 6.19 13.49 5.98
C PRO A 364 6.86 14.78 6.48
N SER A 365 6.14 15.54 7.30
CA SER A 365 6.55 16.83 7.89
C SER A 365 7.88 16.82 8.67
N ASP A 366 8.52 15.67 8.84
CA ASP A 366 9.82 15.52 9.50
C ASP A 366 11.00 15.39 8.50
N LEU A 367 10.72 15.29 7.19
CA LEU A 367 11.71 15.32 6.11
C LEU A 367 11.70 16.66 5.32
N ILE A 368 11.08 17.70 5.87
CA ILE A 368 10.92 19.02 5.25
C ILE A 368 12.29 19.58 4.79
N PHE A 369 12.26 20.11 3.55
CA PHE A 369 13.30 20.86 2.84
C PHE A 369 14.13 21.83 3.71
#